data_AF-A0A8S1TBJ5-F1
#
_entry.id   AF-A0A8S1TBJ5-F1
#
_cell.length_a   1.000
_cell.length_b   1.000
_cell.length_c   1.000
_cell.angle_alpha   90.00
_cell.angle_beta   90.00
_cell.angle_gamma   90.00
#
_symmetry.space_group_name_H-M   'P 1'
#
loop_
_entity.id
_entity.type
_entity.pdbx_description
1 polymer ?
#
loop_
_entity_poly.entity_id
_entity_poly.type
_entity_poly.pdbx_seq_one_letter_code
_entity_poly.pdbx_strand_id
1 'polypeptide(L)'
;MGQCKCATQCCQKDELTSQKISTRSIQVSIKHHKHQKDQTSDKIDALIQDDLDSGIMKNSMHSKVSIQDISKNLISTQQPIPQQVIETIQNKERKLLPIMLMPNGTKYEGQWLNGMRDGYGKQIWPDGSIYEGQWKQDKSNGQGKLIHADGDIYDGEWVDDAACGKGTYVHFNGARYEGEWLNDNQHGYGIEVWPDGAKYEGQYKYGKKNGKGQLTFVDTANYEGNFIDNEISGFGVYKWPDGREYIGYWLDNKMHGEGTLKWPDGKQYKGNYQQDKKQGRGVFYFGDGRKYAGTWINGKQCGIGIYYQSENQYRIGMWQNGQRTKWLKDEEMESNKEQINQLLEL
;
A
#
# COMPACT_ATOMS: atom_id res chain seq x y z
N MET A 1 15.66 3.05 68.40
CA MET A 1 14.33 3.60 68.04
C MET A 1 14.55 4.53 66.84
N GLY A 2 13.98 4.36 65.66
CA GLY A 2 13.03 3.40 65.13
C GLY A 2 13.30 3.17 63.63
N GLN A 3 12.84 2.01 63.17
CA GLN A 3 12.82 1.59 61.76
C GLN A 3 11.76 2.38 61.00
N CYS A 4 11.98 2.64 59.71
CA CYS A 4 10.88 2.72 58.76
C CYS A 4 11.29 2.09 57.43
N LYS A 5 10.49 1.11 57.01
CA LYS A 5 10.62 0.25 55.83
C LYS A 5 10.08 1.00 54.61
N CYS A 6 10.79 0.98 53.49
CA CYS A 6 10.24 1.40 52.19
C CYS A 6 9.77 0.20 51.38
N ALA A 7 8.60 0.39 50.78
CA ALA A 7 7.68 -0.60 50.27
C ALA A 7 8.10 -1.26 48.96
N THR A 8 7.66 -2.51 48.79
CA THR A 8 7.68 -3.29 47.56
C THR A 8 6.23 -3.52 47.15
N GLN A 9 5.78 -2.98 46.02
CA GLN A 9 4.56 -3.46 45.35
C GLN A 9 4.43 -2.87 43.94
N CYS A 10 4.42 -3.73 42.93
CA CYS A 10 3.37 -3.80 41.90
C CYS A 10 3.61 -5.02 41.01
N CYS A 11 3.08 -6.16 41.45
CA CYS A 11 2.64 -7.27 40.63
C CYS A 11 1.23 -7.58 41.11
N GLN A 12 0.22 -7.34 40.28
CA GLN A 12 -1.09 -7.95 40.46
C GLN A 12 -1.20 -9.11 39.47
N LYS A 13 -1.34 -10.31 40.03
CA LYS A 13 -1.89 -11.49 39.38
C LYS A 13 -3.32 -11.61 39.88
N ASP A 14 -4.26 -11.80 38.97
CA ASP A 14 -5.56 -12.40 39.31
C ASP A 14 -5.56 -13.87 38.93
N GLU A 15 -6.07 -14.66 39.86
CA GLU A 15 -6.14 -16.12 39.90
C GLU A 15 -7.23 -16.68 38.99
N LEU A 16 -7.10 -17.95 38.58
CA LEU A 16 -8.24 -18.84 38.36
C LEU A 16 -7.89 -20.26 38.79
N THR A 17 -8.90 -20.90 39.35
CA THR A 17 -8.94 -21.98 40.33
C THR A 17 -8.70 -23.39 39.78
N SER A 18 -8.17 -24.27 40.64
CA SER A 18 -7.96 -25.70 40.37
C SER A 18 -9.20 -26.56 40.64
N GLN A 19 -9.42 -27.61 39.84
CA GLN A 19 -10.05 -28.87 40.28
C GLN A 19 -9.26 -30.07 39.72
N LYS A 20 -8.94 -31.02 40.60
CA LYS A 20 -8.21 -32.29 40.36
C LYS A 20 -9.20 -33.46 40.20
N ILE A 21 -8.78 -34.52 39.48
CA ILE A 21 -8.79 -35.99 39.80
C ILE A 21 -8.59 -36.76 38.47
N SER A 22 -7.43 -37.40 38.22
CA SER A 22 -7.11 -38.87 38.24
C SER A 22 -7.66 -39.66 37.02
N THR A 23 -7.00 -40.58 36.27
CA THR A 23 -5.72 -41.34 36.29
C THR A 23 -5.43 -41.92 34.87
N ARG A 24 -4.14 -42.15 34.53
CA ARG A 24 -3.47 -43.04 33.51
C ARG A 24 -4.30 -43.61 32.31
N SER A 25 -3.87 -43.52 31.04
CA SER A 25 -2.78 -44.32 30.40
C SER A 25 -2.54 -43.91 28.93
N ILE A 26 -1.39 -44.33 28.38
CA ILE A 26 -0.71 -43.96 27.12
C ILE A 26 -1.25 -44.73 25.90
N GLN A 27 -1.43 -44.08 24.72
CA GLN A 27 -0.73 -44.39 23.45
C GLN A 27 -1.16 -43.48 22.29
N VAL A 28 -0.18 -43.14 21.45
CA VAL A 28 -0.16 -42.14 20.38
C VAL A 28 -0.77 -42.69 19.08
N SER A 29 -1.57 -41.87 18.38
CA SER A 29 -1.69 -41.89 16.91
C SER A 29 -2.37 -40.61 16.39
N ILE A 30 -1.84 -40.09 15.28
CA ILE A 30 -2.08 -38.76 14.71
C ILE A 30 -3.29 -38.78 13.75
N LYS A 31 -4.33 -37.96 13.99
CA LYS A 31 -5.00 -37.04 13.02
C LYS A 31 -6.38 -36.52 13.52
N HIS A 32 -6.56 -35.20 13.36
CA HIS A 32 -7.79 -34.39 13.29
C HIS A 32 -8.69 -34.25 14.54
N HIS A 33 -8.68 -33.08 15.19
CA HIS A 33 -9.56 -31.91 14.92
C HIS A 33 -9.83 -31.04 16.17
N LYS A 34 -9.96 -29.72 15.94
CA LYS A 34 -10.60 -28.67 16.76
C LYS A 34 -9.80 -28.03 17.92
N HIS A 35 -9.21 -26.87 17.62
CA HIS A 35 -9.11 -25.71 18.54
C HIS A 35 -9.67 -24.49 17.77
N GLN A 36 -10.75 -23.90 18.26
CA GLN A 36 -10.78 -22.59 18.95
C GLN A 36 -10.48 -21.41 18.03
N LYS A 37 -11.54 -20.60 17.81
CA LYS A 37 -11.61 -19.41 16.97
C LYS A 37 -10.63 -18.33 17.44
N ASP A 38 -9.67 -18.00 16.58
CA ASP A 38 -8.90 -16.75 16.62
C ASP A 38 -9.56 -15.70 15.72
N GLN A 39 -9.73 -14.49 16.24
CA GLN A 39 -10.36 -13.32 15.59
C GLN A 39 -9.55 -12.71 14.43
N THR A 40 -8.75 -13.53 13.75
CA THR A 40 -7.95 -13.14 12.57
C THR A 40 -8.36 -13.88 11.29
N SER A 41 -9.25 -14.89 11.36
CA SER A 41 -9.84 -15.53 10.16
C SER A 41 -11.17 -14.89 9.73
N ASP A 42 -11.91 -14.26 10.64
CA ASP A 42 -13.22 -13.66 10.35
C ASP A 42 -13.14 -12.44 9.39
N LYS A 43 -11.95 -11.88 9.14
CA LYS A 43 -11.72 -10.84 8.11
C LYS A 43 -11.24 -11.37 6.77
N ILE A 44 -10.76 -12.61 6.71
CA ILE A 44 -10.27 -13.24 5.47
C ILE A 44 -11.43 -14.01 4.82
N ASP A 45 -12.28 -14.67 5.60
CA ASP A 45 -13.44 -15.41 5.09
C ASP A 45 -14.61 -14.49 4.70
N ALA A 46 -14.74 -13.30 5.32
CA ALA A 46 -15.74 -12.30 4.97
C ALA A 46 -15.44 -11.53 3.66
N LEU A 47 -14.21 -11.63 3.13
CA LEU A 47 -13.85 -11.05 1.82
C LEU A 47 -13.91 -12.07 0.67
N ILE A 48 -14.20 -13.33 0.98
CA ILE A 48 -14.38 -14.42 -0.01
C ILE A 48 -15.88 -14.73 -0.22
N GLN A 49 -16.77 -14.13 0.57
CA GLN A 49 -18.24 -14.31 0.46
C GLN A 49 -18.98 -13.19 -0.30
N ASP A 50 -18.28 -12.18 -0.81
CA ASP A 50 -18.84 -11.23 -1.79
C ASP A 50 -18.61 -11.70 -3.24
N ASP A 51 -17.98 -12.86 -3.45
CA ASP A 51 -17.67 -13.45 -4.76
C ASP A 51 -18.78 -14.39 -5.31
N LEU A 52 -20.01 -14.32 -4.79
CA LEU A 52 -21.11 -15.19 -5.25
C LEU A 52 -22.44 -14.50 -5.57
N ASP A 53 -22.47 -13.17 -5.77
CA ASP A 53 -23.65 -12.46 -6.30
C ASP A 53 -23.37 -11.64 -7.58
N SER A 54 -22.35 -12.02 -8.36
CA SER A 54 -22.26 -11.60 -9.76
C SER A 54 -22.97 -12.62 -10.67
N GLY A 55 -24.30 -12.57 -10.60
CA GLY A 55 -25.19 -13.35 -11.46
C GLY A 55 -24.87 -13.14 -12.95
N ILE A 56 -24.22 -14.14 -13.55
CA ILE A 56 -24.17 -14.34 -15.00
C ILE A 56 -25.60 -14.64 -15.46
N MET A 57 -26.12 -13.86 -16.41
CA MET A 57 -26.57 -14.38 -17.72
C MET A 57 -27.25 -13.31 -18.60
N LYS A 58 -26.75 -13.26 -19.84
CA LYS A 58 -27.46 -12.99 -21.11
C LYS A 58 -27.66 -11.52 -21.50
N ASN A 59 -26.86 -11.08 -22.48
CA ASN A 59 -27.32 -11.03 -23.88
C ASN A 59 -26.16 -10.78 -24.84
N SER A 60 -25.61 -11.87 -25.38
CA SER A 60 -25.09 -11.88 -26.75
C SER A 60 -26.30 -12.02 -27.66
N MET A 61 -26.66 -10.97 -28.38
CA MET A 61 -27.42 -11.06 -29.61
C MET A 61 -27.00 -9.93 -30.53
N HIS A 62 -26.51 -10.28 -31.73
CA HIS A 62 -26.58 -9.38 -32.86
C HIS A 62 -28.04 -8.96 -33.05
N SER A 63 -28.35 -7.69 -32.86
CA SER A 63 -29.63 -7.13 -33.28
C SER A 63 -29.39 -5.77 -33.91
N LYS A 64 -29.76 -5.68 -35.19
CA LYS A 64 -29.80 -4.48 -36.03
C LYS A 64 -30.26 -3.27 -35.21
N VAL A 65 -29.37 -2.32 -34.98
CA VAL A 65 -29.75 -1.03 -34.37
C VAL A 65 -30.67 -0.32 -35.35
N SER A 66 -31.94 -0.17 -35.00
CA SER A 66 -32.91 0.60 -35.78
C SER A 66 -32.59 2.09 -35.63
N ILE A 67 -32.83 2.89 -36.68
CA ILE A 67 -32.73 4.36 -36.65
C ILE A 67 -33.54 4.95 -35.48
N GLN A 68 -34.60 4.27 -35.07
CA GLN A 68 -35.43 4.64 -33.92
C GLN A 68 -34.74 4.43 -32.56
N ASP A 69 -33.81 3.49 -32.44
CA ASP A 69 -33.12 3.24 -31.16
C ASP A 69 -31.90 4.17 -30.97
N ILE A 70 -31.29 4.64 -32.07
CA ILE A 70 -30.33 5.76 -32.06
C ILE A 70 -31.04 7.05 -31.63
N SER A 71 -32.27 7.28 -32.11
CA SER A 71 -33.04 8.46 -31.73
C SER A 71 -33.38 8.50 -30.24
N LYS A 72 -33.53 7.36 -29.55
CA LYS A 72 -33.89 7.35 -28.12
C LYS A 72 -32.75 7.75 -27.18
N ASN A 73 -31.50 7.50 -27.57
CA ASN A 73 -30.32 7.98 -26.81
C ASN A 73 -30.00 9.45 -27.12
N LEU A 74 -30.73 10.08 -28.05
CA LEU A 74 -30.53 11.43 -28.55
C LEU A 74 -31.85 12.22 -28.58
N ILE A 75 -32.64 12.22 -27.51
CA ILE A 75 -33.77 13.17 -27.39
C ILE A 75 -33.75 13.86 -26.02
N SER A 76 -33.08 15.00 -26.01
CA SER A 76 -33.76 16.26 -25.65
C SER A 76 -32.99 17.40 -26.28
N THR A 77 -33.27 17.68 -27.56
CA THR A 77 -33.11 19.00 -28.21
C THR A 77 -33.51 18.89 -29.68
N GLN A 78 -34.43 19.75 -30.10
CA GLN A 78 -35.02 19.80 -31.44
C GLN A 78 -34.07 20.41 -32.49
N GLN A 79 -32.91 19.80 -32.74
CA GLN A 79 -32.04 20.18 -33.85
C GLN A 79 -31.90 18.97 -34.80
N PRO A 80 -32.19 19.11 -36.11
CA PRO A 80 -32.03 18.02 -37.05
C PRO A 80 -30.56 17.63 -37.15
N ILE A 81 -30.28 16.32 -37.17
CA ILE A 81 -28.94 15.79 -37.41
C ILE A 81 -28.42 16.41 -38.72
N PRO A 82 -27.22 17.02 -38.74
CA PRO A 82 -26.69 17.62 -39.96
C PRO A 82 -26.65 16.61 -41.12
N GLN A 83 -27.10 17.03 -42.31
CA GLN A 83 -27.23 16.17 -43.49
C GLN A 83 -25.93 15.39 -43.81
N GLN A 84 -24.78 16.02 -43.57
CA GLN A 84 -23.45 15.44 -43.77
C GLN A 84 -23.19 14.21 -42.88
N VAL A 85 -23.75 14.18 -41.66
CA VAL A 85 -23.68 13.01 -40.77
C VAL A 85 -24.61 11.91 -41.27
N ILE A 86 -25.80 12.27 -41.77
CA ILE A 86 -26.75 11.29 -42.35
C ILE A 86 -26.13 10.56 -43.55
N GLU A 87 -25.34 11.26 -44.38
CA GLU A 87 -24.63 10.62 -45.50
C GLU A 87 -23.67 9.51 -45.04
N THR A 88 -23.07 9.61 -43.85
CA THR A 88 -22.18 8.56 -43.32
C THR A 88 -22.95 7.28 -42.98
N ILE A 89 -24.25 7.38 -42.68
CA ILE A 89 -25.14 6.24 -42.44
C ILE A 89 -25.51 5.58 -43.75
N GLN A 90 -25.85 6.38 -44.76
CA GLN A 90 -26.28 5.89 -46.08
C GLN A 90 -25.14 5.17 -46.80
N ASN A 91 -23.94 5.74 -46.75
CA ASN A 91 -22.80 5.23 -47.49
C ASN A 91 -21.96 4.23 -46.68
N LYS A 92 -22.14 4.17 -45.34
CA LYS A 92 -21.32 3.36 -44.42
C LYS A 92 -19.81 3.62 -44.55
N GLU A 93 -19.46 4.85 -44.92
CA GLU A 93 -18.10 5.29 -45.12
C GLU A 93 -17.72 6.32 -44.07
N ARG A 94 -16.46 6.24 -43.62
CA ARG A 94 -15.91 7.21 -42.69
C ARG A 94 -15.63 8.52 -43.42
N LYS A 95 -16.20 9.63 -42.94
CA LYS A 95 -16.00 10.97 -43.51
C LYS A 95 -15.46 11.93 -42.47
N LEU A 96 -14.46 12.72 -42.83
CA LEU A 96 -14.01 13.87 -42.06
C LEU A 96 -15.00 15.03 -42.29
N LEU A 97 -15.58 15.55 -41.22
CA LEU A 97 -16.56 16.65 -41.28
C LEU A 97 -15.99 17.93 -40.63
N PRO A 98 -16.46 19.12 -41.05
CA PRO A 98 -16.13 20.37 -40.38
C PRO A 98 -16.67 20.39 -38.95
N ILE A 99 -16.30 21.44 -38.20
CA ILE A 99 -16.74 21.63 -36.81
C ILE A 99 -18.27 21.54 -36.71
N MET A 100 -18.73 20.59 -35.90
CA MET A 100 -20.11 20.37 -35.54
C MET A 100 -20.37 20.90 -34.15
N LEU A 101 -21.35 21.80 -34.03
CA LEU A 101 -21.87 22.26 -32.74
C LEU A 101 -22.97 21.30 -32.28
N MET A 102 -22.72 20.60 -31.19
CA MET A 102 -23.67 19.71 -30.55
C MET A 102 -24.66 20.50 -29.69
N PRO A 103 -25.88 19.97 -29.45
CA PRO A 103 -26.90 20.70 -28.68
C PRO A 103 -26.49 21.05 -27.25
N ASN A 104 -25.58 20.27 -26.65
CA ASN A 104 -25.01 20.53 -25.33
C ASN A 104 -23.90 21.59 -25.34
N GLY A 105 -23.69 22.29 -26.47
CA GLY A 105 -22.64 23.31 -26.65
C GLY A 105 -21.25 22.75 -26.96
N THR A 106 -21.09 21.43 -26.97
CA THR A 106 -19.82 20.77 -27.33
C THR A 106 -19.53 20.97 -28.81
N LYS A 107 -18.27 21.24 -29.15
CA LYS A 107 -17.82 21.32 -30.54
C LYS A 107 -17.03 20.06 -30.87
N TYR A 108 -17.30 19.45 -32.02
CA TYR A 108 -16.54 18.30 -32.51
C TYR A 108 -16.05 18.54 -33.93
N GLU A 109 -14.77 18.32 -34.17
CA GLU A 109 -14.14 18.34 -35.48
C GLU A 109 -13.45 17.00 -35.70
N GLY A 110 -13.84 16.24 -36.71
CA GLY A 110 -13.26 14.91 -36.88
C GLY A 110 -14.03 13.99 -37.79
N GLN A 111 -13.64 12.73 -37.70
CA GLN A 111 -14.18 11.66 -38.52
C GLN A 111 -15.49 11.10 -37.94
N TRP A 112 -16.43 10.82 -38.83
CA TRP A 112 -17.74 10.25 -38.53
C TRP A 112 -17.97 8.98 -39.33
N LEU A 113 -18.57 7.97 -38.72
CA LEU A 113 -19.00 6.73 -39.37
C LEU A 113 -20.35 6.30 -38.79
N ASN A 114 -21.30 5.95 -39.65
CA ASN A 114 -22.64 5.48 -39.24
C ASN A 114 -23.34 6.43 -38.25
N GLY A 115 -23.16 7.74 -38.43
CA GLY A 115 -23.79 8.75 -37.58
C GLY A 115 -23.11 9.00 -36.24
N MET A 116 -21.98 8.34 -35.95
CA MET A 116 -21.23 8.44 -34.69
C MET A 116 -19.82 8.97 -34.93
N ARG A 117 -19.22 9.59 -33.91
CA ARG A 117 -17.79 9.94 -33.92
C ARG A 117 -16.96 8.66 -33.99
N ASP A 118 -16.07 8.58 -34.97
CA ASP A 118 -15.32 7.36 -35.28
C ASP A 118 -14.07 7.67 -36.11
N GLY A 119 -12.90 7.24 -35.64
CA GLY A 119 -11.61 7.63 -36.18
C GLY A 119 -10.96 8.75 -35.39
N TYR A 120 -10.16 9.61 -36.02
CA TYR A 120 -9.51 10.70 -35.31
C TYR A 120 -10.43 11.92 -35.23
N GLY A 121 -10.43 12.61 -34.09
CA GLY A 121 -11.18 13.85 -33.93
C GLY A 121 -10.86 14.59 -32.65
N LYS A 122 -11.25 15.86 -32.64
CA LYS A 122 -11.09 16.82 -31.57
C LYS A 122 -12.45 17.25 -31.05
N GLN A 123 -12.64 17.12 -29.74
CA GLN A 123 -13.80 17.58 -29.03
C GLN A 123 -13.43 18.71 -28.07
N ILE A 124 -14.23 19.77 -28.05
CA ILE A 124 -14.10 20.90 -27.10
C ILE A 124 -15.42 21.02 -26.36
N TRP A 125 -15.37 20.85 -25.05
CA TRP A 125 -16.53 21.00 -24.17
C TRP A 125 -16.75 22.47 -23.78
N PRO A 126 -17.98 22.85 -23.35
CA PRO A 126 -18.28 24.22 -22.93
C PRO A 126 -17.46 24.73 -21.74
N ASP A 127 -16.98 23.83 -20.89
CA ASP A 127 -16.10 24.13 -19.74
C ASP A 127 -14.67 24.49 -20.17
N GLY A 128 -14.32 24.28 -21.44
CA GLY A 128 -12.98 24.50 -21.99
C GLY A 128 -12.12 23.24 -22.02
N SER A 129 -12.61 22.10 -21.52
CA SER A 129 -11.92 20.82 -21.66
C SER A 129 -11.79 20.45 -23.16
N ILE A 130 -10.72 19.74 -23.52
CA ILE A 130 -10.41 19.36 -24.89
C ILE A 130 -9.93 17.92 -24.94
N TYR A 131 -10.57 17.09 -25.75
CA TYR A 131 -10.07 15.76 -26.10
C TYR A 131 -9.65 15.77 -27.55
N GLU A 132 -8.47 15.24 -27.84
CA GLU A 132 -7.99 15.05 -29.20
C GLU A 132 -7.38 13.66 -29.33
N GLY A 133 -7.96 12.83 -30.19
CA GLY A 133 -7.52 11.44 -30.29
C GLY A 133 -8.45 10.55 -31.11
N GLN A 134 -8.28 9.25 -30.91
CA GLN A 134 -9.07 8.22 -31.57
C GLN A 134 -10.43 8.03 -30.90
N TRP A 135 -11.44 7.79 -31.73
CA TRP A 135 -12.83 7.59 -31.41
C TRP A 135 -13.33 6.30 -32.03
N LYS A 136 -14.27 5.64 -31.35
CA LYS A 136 -14.99 4.48 -31.87
C LYS A 136 -16.39 4.51 -31.29
N GLN A 137 -17.39 4.52 -32.16
CA GLN A 137 -18.81 4.50 -31.75
C GLN A 137 -19.13 5.53 -30.65
N ASP A 138 -18.76 6.79 -30.89
CA ASP A 138 -18.97 7.92 -29.99
C ASP A 138 -18.17 7.92 -28.68
N LYS A 139 -17.26 6.97 -28.49
CA LYS A 139 -16.38 6.89 -27.31
C LYS A 139 -14.92 7.14 -27.65
N SER A 140 -14.14 7.70 -26.73
CA SER A 140 -12.68 7.69 -26.86
C SER A 140 -12.18 6.25 -26.82
N ASN A 141 -11.36 5.88 -27.82
CA ASN A 141 -10.90 4.50 -27.98
C ASN A 141 -9.62 4.47 -28.83
N GLY A 142 -8.50 4.03 -28.25
CA GLY A 142 -7.16 4.13 -28.81
C GLY A 142 -6.34 5.23 -28.16
N GLN A 143 -5.39 5.83 -28.88
CA GLN A 143 -4.54 6.92 -28.39
C GLN A 143 -5.29 8.25 -28.37
N GLY A 144 -5.13 9.04 -27.31
CA GLY A 144 -5.72 10.36 -27.20
C GLY A 144 -5.20 11.18 -26.03
N LYS A 145 -5.33 12.49 -26.16
CA LYS A 145 -4.97 13.49 -25.15
C LYS A 145 -6.23 14.21 -24.68
N LEU A 146 -6.46 14.21 -23.38
CA LEU A 146 -7.48 15.01 -22.70
C LEU A 146 -6.79 16.13 -21.91
N ILE A 147 -7.19 17.37 -22.16
CA ILE A 147 -6.85 18.54 -21.36
C ILE A 147 -8.13 18.94 -20.63
N HIS A 148 -8.12 18.85 -19.31
CA HIS A 148 -9.23 19.27 -18.47
C HIS A 148 -9.26 20.80 -18.33
N ALA A 149 -10.45 21.34 -18.02
CA ALA A 149 -10.65 22.78 -17.82
C ALA A 149 -9.81 23.36 -16.65
N ASP A 150 -9.43 22.54 -15.68
CA ASP A 150 -8.54 22.91 -14.57
C ASP A 150 -7.05 22.90 -14.95
N GLY A 151 -6.71 22.43 -16.14
CA GLY A 151 -5.35 22.33 -16.66
C GLY A 151 -4.67 20.98 -16.44
N ASP A 152 -5.35 20.01 -15.83
CA ASP A 152 -4.85 18.63 -15.77
C ASP A 152 -4.84 18.02 -17.17
N ILE A 153 -3.83 17.20 -17.47
CA ILE A 153 -3.63 16.61 -18.80
C ILE A 153 -3.45 15.10 -18.66
N TYR A 154 -4.25 14.33 -19.39
CA TYR A 154 -3.98 12.93 -19.68
C TYR A 154 -3.56 12.76 -21.14
N ASP A 155 -2.53 11.95 -21.39
CA ASP A 155 -2.07 11.56 -22.71
C ASP A 155 -1.73 10.07 -22.73
N GLY A 156 -2.53 9.27 -23.41
CA GLY A 156 -2.39 7.81 -23.36
C GLY A 156 -3.48 7.03 -24.08
N GLU A 157 -3.61 5.77 -23.69
CA GLU A 157 -4.57 4.83 -24.24
C GLU A 157 -5.96 4.94 -23.60
N TRP A 158 -6.99 4.78 -24.41
CA TRP A 158 -8.40 4.89 -24.05
C TRP A 158 -9.16 3.66 -24.51
N VAL A 159 -10.09 3.19 -23.69
CA VAL A 159 -11.09 2.18 -24.07
C VAL A 159 -12.42 2.62 -23.49
N ASP A 160 -13.37 2.87 -24.39
CA ASP A 160 -14.76 3.15 -24.06
C ASP A 160 -14.93 4.30 -23.05
N ASP A 161 -14.28 5.43 -23.34
CA ASP A 161 -14.26 6.65 -22.52
C ASP A 161 -13.38 6.60 -21.27
N ALA A 162 -12.72 5.47 -20.98
CA ALA A 162 -11.84 5.32 -19.83
C ALA A 162 -10.36 5.24 -20.21
N ALA A 163 -9.50 5.89 -19.43
CA ALA A 163 -8.05 5.73 -19.49
C ALA A 163 -7.67 4.28 -19.16
N CYS A 164 -6.83 3.70 -20.01
CA CYS A 164 -6.39 2.32 -19.92
C CYS A 164 -4.98 2.18 -20.50
N GLY A 165 -4.38 0.98 -20.47
CA GLY A 165 -3.08 0.76 -21.12
C GLY A 165 -1.99 1.66 -20.55
N LYS A 166 -1.12 2.23 -21.39
CA LYS A 166 -0.09 3.19 -20.94
C LYS A 166 -0.56 4.63 -21.12
N GLY A 167 -0.23 5.47 -20.16
CA GLY A 167 -0.53 6.90 -20.24
C GLY A 167 0.27 7.75 -19.26
N THR A 168 0.39 9.03 -19.60
CA THR A 168 0.94 10.08 -18.73
C THR A 168 -0.19 10.98 -18.27
N TYR A 169 -0.29 11.19 -16.96
CA TYR A 169 -1.15 12.19 -16.35
C TYR A 169 -0.31 13.28 -15.70
N VAL A 170 -0.60 14.54 -16.00
CA VAL A 170 0.07 15.71 -15.46
C VAL A 170 -0.98 16.56 -14.77
N HIS A 171 -0.87 16.70 -13.45
CA HIS A 171 -1.67 17.65 -12.69
C HIS A 171 -1.22 19.08 -12.98
N PHE A 172 -2.14 20.03 -12.87
CA PHE A 172 -1.88 21.46 -12.97
C PHE A 172 -0.81 21.94 -11.97
N ASN A 173 -0.74 21.31 -10.80
CA ASN A 173 0.28 21.60 -9.78
C ASN A 173 1.69 21.13 -10.15
N GLY A 174 1.86 20.40 -11.27
CA GLY A 174 3.13 19.86 -11.76
C GLY A 174 3.40 18.41 -11.35
N ALA A 175 2.57 17.79 -10.53
CA ALA A 175 2.68 16.36 -10.21
C ALA A 175 2.42 15.54 -11.49
N ARG A 176 3.23 14.52 -11.73
CA ARG A 176 3.17 13.71 -12.95
C ARG A 176 3.16 12.23 -12.61
N TYR A 177 2.22 11.50 -13.19
CA TYR A 177 2.21 10.04 -13.23
C TYR A 177 2.48 9.56 -14.65
N GLU A 178 3.33 8.57 -14.82
CA GLU A 178 3.56 7.83 -16.05
C GLU A 178 3.52 6.34 -15.75
N GLY A 179 2.59 5.61 -16.36
CA GLY A 179 2.45 4.19 -16.05
C GLY A 179 1.25 3.55 -16.71
N GLU A 180 0.87 2.41 -16.16
CA GLU A 180 -0.28 1.63 -16.60
C GLU A 180 -1.59 2.13 -15.97
N TRP A 181 -2.68 2.02 -16.72
CA TRP A 181 -4.02 2.47 -16.36
C TRP A 181 -5.02 1.36 -16.60
N LEU A 182 -6.04 1.30 -15.74
CA LEU A 182 -7.17 0.39 -15.87
C LEU A 182 -8.44 1.10 -15.39
N ASN A 183 -9.37 1.35 -16.31
CA ASN A 183 -10.66 1.99 -16.02
C ASN A 183 -10.48 3.27 -15.19
N ASP A 184 -9.72 4.24 -15.73
CA ASP A 184 -9.43 5.54 -15.11
C ASP A 184 -8.57 5.50 -13.84
N ASN A 185 -8.09 4.34 -13.44
CA ASN A 185 -7.25 4.19 -12.25
C ASN A 185 -5.82 3.82 -12.62
N GLN A 186 -4.84 4.39 -11.92
CA GLN A 186 -3.46 3.91 -11.94
C GLN A 186 -3.44 2.42 -11.56
N HIS A 187 -2.75 1.61 -12.35
CA HIS A 187 -2.67 0.16 -12.17
C HIS A 187 -1.30 -0.33 -12.64
N GLY A 188 -0.94 -1.58 -12.35
CA GLY A 188 0.31 -2.16 -12.87
C GLY A 188 1.55 -1.42 -12.37
N TYR A 189 2.53 -1.18 -13.24
CA TYR A 189 3.72 -0.40 -12.91
C TYR A 189 3.57 1.07 -13.28
N GLY A 190 4.05 1.97 -12.41
CA GLY A 190 4.05 3.40 -12.70
C GLY A 190 5.11 4.18 -11.93
N ILE A 191 5.38 5.38 -12.43
CA ILE A 191 6.30 6.36 -11.87
C ILE A 191 5.50 7.63 -11.59
N GLU A 192 5.52 8.07 -10.34
CA GLU A 192 4.90 9.31 -9.89
C GLU A 192 6.00 10.26 -9.41
N VAL A 193 6.01 11.48 -9.93
CA VAL A 193 6.95 12.55 -9.56
C VAL A 193 6.15 13.73 -9.05
N TRP A 194 6.47 14.21 -7.86
CA TRP A 194 5.81 15.37 -7.26
C TRP A 194 6.59 16.67 -7.53
N PRO A 195 5.94 17.84 -7.43
CA PRO A 195 6.57 19.14 -7.74
C PRO A 195 7.78 19.47 -6.85
N ASP A 196 7.82 18.89 -5.66
CA ASP A 196 8.92 19.03 -4.70
C ASP A 196 10.15 18.15 -5.03
N GLY A 197 10.05 17.32 -6.08
CA GLY A 197 11.10 16.41 -6.52
C GLY A 197 11.05 15.03 -5.86
N ALA A 198 10.12 14.77 -4.94
CA ALA A 198 9.87 13.41 -4.48
C ALA A 198 9.44 12.53 -5.66
N LYS A 199 9.73 11.23 -5.57
CA LYS A 199 9.44 10.26 -6.63
C LYS A 199 9.03 8.92 -6.04
N TYR A 200 7.95 8.35 -6.55
CA TYR A 200 7.62 6.93 -6.38
C TYR A 200 7.77 6.19 -7.70
N GLU A 201 8.28 4.97 -7.62
CA GLU A 201 8.41 4.07 -8.75
C GLU A 201 8.06 2.66 -8.29
N GLY A 202 7.00 2.07 -8.83
CA GLY A 202 6.57 0.75 -8.38
C GLY A 202 5.15 0.37 -8.79
N GLN A 203 4.61 -0.60 -8.05
CA GLN A 203 3.32 -1.20 -8.34
C GLN A 203 2.15 -0.36 -7.81
N TYR A 204 1.10 -0.29 -8.61
CA TYR A 204 -0.18 0.33 -8.33
C TYR A 204 -1.33 -0.67 -8.50
N LYS A 205 -2.37 -0.52 -7.68
CA LYS A 205 -3.62 -1.24 -7.79
C LYS A 205 -4.76 -0.28 -7.49
N TYR A 206 -5.56 0.02 -8.52
CA TYR A 206 -6.76 0.87 -8.42
C TYR A 206 -6.47 2.22 -7.74
N GLY A 207 -5.48 2.96 -8.25
CA GLY A 207 -5.13 4.29 -7.76
C GLY A 207 -4.29 4.30 -6.48
N LYS A 208 -3.91 3.15 -5.93
CA LYS A 208 -3.09 3.06 -4.71
C LYS A 208 -1.77 2.35 -4.96
N LYS A 209 -0.68 2.83 -4.35
CA LYS A 209 0.60 2.11 -4.28
C LYS A 209 0.37 0.80 -3.54
N ASN A 210 0.60 -0.33 -4.22
CA ASN A 210 0.28 -1.64 -3.68
C ASN A 210 1.22 -2.68 -4.31
N GLY A 211 1.97 -3.41 -3.49
CA GLY A 211 3.05 -4.31 -3.94
C GLY A 211 4.43 -3.70 -3.72
N LYS A 212 5.40 -4.00 -4.60
CA LYS A 212 6.77 -3.52 -4.50
C LYS A 212 6.94 -2.13 -5.12
N GLY A 213 7.74 -1.28 -4.46
CA GLY A 213 8.11 0.02 -5.00
C GLY A 213 9.30 0.65 -4.28
N GLN A 214 9.77 1.75 -4.86
CA GLN A 214 10.79 2.64 -4.34
C GLN A 214 10.18 4.03 -4.18
N LEU A 215 10.39 4.65 -3.01
CA LEU A 215 9.99 6.01 -2.71
C LEU A 215 11.23 6.82 -2.33
N THR A 216 11.54 7.83 -3.14
CA THR A 216 12.58 8.81 -2.88
C THR A 216 11.92 10.08 -2.38
N PHE A 217 12.28 10.52 -1.19
CA PHE A 217 11.75 11.71 -0.54
C PHE A 217 12.54 12.96 -0.96
N VAL A 218 11.95 14.14 -0.72
CA VAL A 218 12.57 15.45 -1.02
C VAL A 218 13.91 15.64 -0.32
N ASP A 219 14.04 15.12 0.90
CA ASP A 219 15.26 15.20 1.70
C ASP A 219 16.33 14.19 1.28
N THR A 220 16.14 13.48 0.16
CA THR A 220 16.96 12.37 -0.36
C THR A 220 16.89 11.07 0.44
N ALA A 221 16.04 10.99 1.46
CA ALA A 221 15.74 9.70 2.08
C ALA A 221 15.16 8.76 1.01
N ASN A 222 15.40 7.46 1.17
CA ASN A 222 14.85 6.48 0.24
C ASN A 222 14.28 5.28 0.99
N TYR A 223 13.12 4.82 0.53
CA TYR A 223 12.53 3.57 0.93
C TYR A 223 12.42 2.65 -0.28
N GLU A 224 12.76 1.38 -0.11
CA GLU A 224 12.54 0.32 -1.08
C GLU A 224 11.91 -0.88 -0.38
N GLY A 225 10.71 -1.27 -0.79
CA GLY A 225 10.02 -2.34 -0.11
C GLY A 225 8.59 -2.52 -0.56
N ASN A 226 7.80 -3.07 0.35
CA ASN A 226 6.39 -3.34 0.13
C ASN A 226 5.52 -2.13 0.52
N PHE A 227 4.40 -1.99 -0.20
CA PHE A 227 3.34 -1.02 0.01
C PHE A 227 1.99 -1.74 0.05
N ILE A 228 1.08 -1.27 0.91
CA ILE A 228 -0.32 -1.68 0.94
C ILE A 228 -1.14 -0.41 1.07
N ASP A 229 -1.99 -0.16 0.07
CA ASP A 229 -2.94 0.96 0.07
C ASP A 229 -2.30 2.33 0.34
N ASN A 230 -1.21 2.64 -0.36
CA ASN A 230 -0.36 3.83 -0.19
C ASN A 230 0.58 3.82 1.01
N GLU A 231 0.42 2.89 1.95
CA GLU A 231 1.23 2.82 3.16
C GLU A 231 2.43 1.89 2.99
N ILE A 232 3.59 2.29 3.52
CA ILE A 232 4.76 1.42 3.68
C ILE A 232 4.40 0.31 4.68
N SER A 233 4.34 -0.92 4.18
CA SER A 233 3.87 -2.08 4.93
C SER A 233 4.50 -3.36 4.41
N GLY A 234 4.93 -4.26 5.30
CA GLY A 234 5.70 -5.47 4.96
C GLY A 234 7.21 -5.25 5.03
N PHE A 235 8.01 -6.13 4.42
CA PHE A 235 9.48 -6.01 4.48
C PHE A 235 9.99 -4.89 3.55
N GLY A 236 10.94 -4.08 4.03
CA GLY A 236 11.56 -3.02 3.25
C GLY A 236 12.84 -2.46 3.88
N VAL A 237 13.55 -1.66 3.10
CA VAL A 237 14.78 -0.96 3.48
C VAL A 237 14.53 0.54 3.40
N TYR A 238 14.82 1.25 4.49
CA TYR A 238 14.78 2.71 4.54
C TYR A 238 16.17 3.24 4.83
N LYS A 239 16.68 4.16 4.01
CA LYS A 239 17.94 4.86 4.29
C LYS A 239 17.64 6.34 4.51
N TRP A 240 18.14 6.85 5.62
CA TRP A 240 18.04 8.25 5.97
C TRP A 240 19.19 9.05 5.34
N PRO A 241 19.02 10.36 5.11
CA PRO A 241 20.07 11.23 4.57
C PRO A 241 21.30 11.33 5.48
N ASP A 242 21.11 11.12 6.78
CA ASP A 242 22.20 11.08 7.77
C ASP A 242 22.99 9.77 7.76
N GLY A 243 22.67 8.85 6.85
CA GLY A 243 23.36 7.56 6.68
C GLY A 243 22.85 6.45 7.60
N ARG A 244 21.83 6.68 8.43
CA ARG A 244 21.14 5.57 9.09
C ARG A 244 20.46 4.68 8.05
N GLU A 245 20.33 3.40 8.37
CA GLU A 245 19.66 2.41 7.52
C GLU A 245 18.81 1.47 8.37
N TYR A 246 17.54 1.29 8.03
CA TYR A 246 16.65 0.30 8.62
C TYR A 246 16.32 -0.77 7.59
N ILE A 247 16.51 -2.02 7.97
CA ILE A 247 16.17 -3.20 7.17
C ILE A 247 15.25 -4.06 8.02
N GLY A 248 13.98 -4.18 7.66
CA GLY A 248 13.03 -4.92 8.47
C GLY A 248 11.58 -4.78 8.02
N TYR A 249 10.69 -5.20 8.90
CA TYR A 249 9.26 -5.12 8.67
C TYR A 249 8.68 -3.74 9.02
N TRP A 250 7.65 -3.37 8.28
CA TRP A 250 6.90 -2.14 8.39
C TRP A 250 5.42 -2.44 8.53
N LEU A 251 4.70 -1.57 9.21
CA LEU A 251 3.25 -1.58 9.28
C LEU A 251 2.76 -0.14 9.37
N ASP A 252 1.93 0.29 8.43
CA ASP A 252 1.31 1.62 8.39
C ASP A 252 2.34 2.75 8.56
N ASN A 253 3.39 2.73 7.71
CA ASN A 253 4.52 3.66 7.70
C ASN A 253 5.46 3.62 8.91
N LYS A 254 5.33 2.64 9.79
CA LYS A 254 6.15 2.55 11.01
C LYS A 254 6.96 1.27 11.05
N MET A 255 8.16 1.34 11.63
CA MET A 255 8.96 0.16 11.91
C MET A 255 8.17 -0.75 12.86
N HIS A 256 7.97 -2.00 12.46
CA HIS A 256 7.14 -2.95 13.18
C HIS A 256 7.61 -4.39 12.95
N GLY A 257 7.62 -5.24 13.98
CA GLY A 257 8.16 -6.59 13.87
C GLY A 257 9.69 -6.60 13.82
N GLU A 258 10.27 -7.65 13.26
CA GLU A 258 11.72 -7.83 13.25
C GLU A 258 12.42 -6.84 12.31
N GLY A 259 13.50 -6.24 12.79
CA GLY A 259 14.29 -5.34 11.98
C GLY A 259 15.68 -5.03 12.54
N THR A 260 16.48 -4.43 11.70
CA THR A 260 17.83 -3.99 11.99
C THR A 260 17.97 -2.51 11.65
N LEU A 261 18.24 -1.66 12.65
CA LEU A 261 18.63 -0.27 12.45
C LEU A 261 20.14 -0.15 12.62
N LYS A 262 20.82 0.40 11.62
CA LYS A 262 22.25 0.70 11.62
C LYS A 262 22.46 2.21 11.65
N TRP A 263 23.48 2.64 12.37
CA TRP A 263 23.94 4.02 12.41
C TRP A 263 25.32 4.13 11.74
N PRO A 264 25.67 5.29 11.16
CA PRO A 264 26.97 5.51 10.52
C PRO A 264 28.17 5.33 11.46
N ASP A 265 27.97 5.56 12.77
CA ASP A 265 28.99 5.41 13.80
C ASP A 265 29.25 3.95 14.22
N GLY A 266 28.70 2.99 13.46
CA GLY A 266 28.83 1.56 13.70
C GLY A 266 27.88 1.00 14.76
N LYS A 267 27.06 1.84 15.42
CA LYS A 267 25.99 1.31 16.28
C LYS A 267 24.98 0.55 15.44
N GLN A 268 24.37 -0.46 16.04
CA GLN A 268 23.31 -1.24 15.41
C GLN A 268 22.33 -1.75 16.46
N TYR A 269 21.06 -1.86 16.11
CA TYR A 269 20.05 -2.55 16.88
C TYR A 269 19.44 -3.62 16.00
N LYS A 270 19.40 -4.86 16.47
CA LYS A 270 18.72 -5.98 15.83
C LYS A 270 17.70 -6.53 16.81
N GLY A 271 16.42 -6.48 16.45
CA GLY A 271 15.35 -6.96 17.33
C GLY A 271 13.98 -6.56 16.84
N ASN A 272 12.99 -6.72 17.71
CA ASN A 272 11.61 -6.37 17.38
C ASN A 272 11.32 -4.88 17.58
N TYR A 273 10.40 -4.36 16.78
CA TYR A 273 9.87 -3.02 16.82
C TYR A 273 8.34 -3.06 16.98
N GLN A 274 7.80 -2.07 17.66
CA GLN A 274 6.36 -1.80 17.72
C GLN A 274 6.16 -0.30 17.61
N GLN A 275 5.59 0.15 16.49
CA GLN A 275 5.27 1.57 16.26
C GLN A 275 6.52 2.44 16.48
N ASP A 276 7.59 2.13 15.73
CA ASP A 276 8.91 2.79 15.74
C ASP A 276 9.76 2.60 17.00
N LYS A 277 9.21 1.93 18.03
CA LYS A 277 9.92 1.70 19.29
C LYS A 277 10.47 0.29 19.36
N LYS A 278 11.73 0.17 19.79
CA LYS A 278 12.33 -1.12 20.15
C LYS A 278 11.46 -1.81 21.20
N GLN A 279 11.10 -3.06 20.97
CA GLN A 279 10.14 -3.80 21.77
C GLN A 279 10.57 -5.28 21.85
N GLY A 280 10.34 -5.92 22.99
CA GLY A 280 10.68 -7.33 23.18
C GLY A 280 12.20 -7.56 23.18
N ARG A 281 12.63 -8.73 22.72
CA ARG A 281 14.06 -9.09 22.73
C ARG A 281 14.82 -8.42 21.59
N GLY A 282 16.03 -7.97 21.89
CA GLY A 282 16.92 -7.43 20.87
C GLY A 282 18.35 -7.21 21.38
N VAL A 283 19.27 -7.09 20.41
CA VAL A 283 20.68 -6.85 20.61
C VAL A 283 21.03 -5.45 20.12
N PHE A 284 21.68 -4.68 20.97
CA PHE A 284 22.25 -3.39 20.62
C PHE A 284 23.78 -3.49 20.59
N TYR A 285 24.36 -3.26 19.42
CA TYR A 285 25.78 -3.16 19.19
C TYR A 285 26.20 -1.70 19.33
N PHE A 286 27.24 -1.46 20.11
CA PHE A 286 27.89 -0.17 20.22
C PHE A 286 28.97 -0.05 19.14
N GLY A 287 29.26 1.18 18.70
CA GLY A 287 30.28 1.43 17.67
C GLY A 287 31.71 1.02 18.07
N ASP A 288 31.96 0.75 19.35
CA ASP A 288 33.24 0.28 19.87
C ASP A 288 33.30 -1.25 20.09
N GLY A 289 32.38 -2.01 19.50
CA GLY A 289 32.36 -3.48 19.53
C GLY A 289 31.70 -4.10 20.75
N ARG A 290 31.34 -3.30 21.76
CA ARG A 290 30.52 -3.78 22.88
C ARG A 290 29.11 -4.13 22.40
N LYS A 291 28.41 -5.01 23.10
CA LYS A 291 26.98 -5.27 22.81
C LYS A 291 26.14 -5.43 24.08
N TYR A 292 24.85 -5.16 23.96
CA TYR A 292 23.84 -5.41 24.97
C TYR A 292 22.76 -6.32 24.38
N ALA A 293 22.53 -7.49 24.97
CA ALA A 293 21.41 -8.37 24.64
C ALA A 293 20.39 -8.35 25.78
N GLY A 294 19.12 -8.05 25.48
CA GLY A 294 18.12 -7.94 26.53
C GLY A 294 16.72 -7.64 26.02
N THR A 295 15.83 -7.32 26.96
CA THR A 295 14.45 -6.94 26.66
C THR A 295 14.31 -5.43 26.58
N TRP A 296 13.47 -4.98 25.65
CA TRP A 296 13.15 -3.59 25.37
C TRP A 296 11.66 -3.37 25.55
N ILE A 297 11.30 -2.27 26.21
CA ILE A 297 9.91 -1.82 26.34
C ILE A 297 9.87 -0.34 25.98
N ASN A 298 9.07 0.01 24.97
CA ASN A 298 8.93 1.41 24.52
C ASN A 298 10.27 2.09 24.23
N GLY A 299 11.20 1.37 23.59
CA GLY A 299 12.49 1.92 23.21
C GLY A 299 13.55 1.93 24.32
N LYS A 300 13.27 1.39 25.50
CA LYS A 300 14.18 1.40 26.66
C LYS A 300 14.53 -0.01 27.12
N GLN A 301 15.80 -0.25 27.49
CA GLN A 301 16.20 -1.50 28.13
C GLN A 301 15.40 -1.74 29.41
N CYS A 302 14.91 -2.96 29.61
CA CYS A 302 14.13 -3.37 30.77
C CYS A 302 14.41 -4.83 31.13
N GLY A 303 14.31 -5.16 32.42
CA GLY A 303 14.51 -6.51 32.93
C GLY A 303 15.97 -6.95 32.90
N ILE A 304 16.19 -8.26 32.79
CA ILE A 304 17.53 -8.84 32.72
C ILE A 304 18.15 -8.58 31.35
N GLY A 305 19.40 -8.16 31.34
CA GLY A 305 20.18 -8.01 30.12
C GLY A 305 21.65 -8.33 30.31
N ILE A 306 22.27 -8.82 29.24
CA ILE A 306 23.67 -9.22 29.17
C ILE A 306 24.44 -8.10 28.46
N TYR A 307 25.45 -7.58 29.13
CA TYR A 307 26.35 -6.56 28.58
C TYR A 307 27.71 -7.18 28.31
N TYR A 308 28.12 -7.18 27.04
CA TYR A 308 29.37 -7.73 26.57
C TYR A 308 30.40 -6.61 26.39
N GLN A 309 31.52 -6.69 27.11
CA GLN A 309 32.70 -5.86 26.86
C GLN A 309 33.50 -6.36 25.65
N SER A 310 33.53 -7.68 25.46
CA SER A 310 34.08 -8.39 24.30
C SER A 310 33.34 -9.73 24.15
N GLU A 311 33.60 -10.50 23.08
CA GLU A 311 32.88 -11.77 22.82
C GLU A 311 32.87 -12.72 24.03
N ASN A 312 33.99 -12.83 24.75
CA ASN A 312 34.15 -13.74 25.88
C ASN A 312 34.04 -13.05 27.26
N GLN A 313 33.77 -11.75 27.31
CA GLN A 313 33.65 -11.02 28.57
C GLN A 313 32.30 -10.30 28.62
N TYR A 314 31.44 -10.77 29.51
CA TYR A 314 30.13 -10.17 29.73
C TYR A 314 29.76 -10.09 31.21
N ARG A 315 28.77 -9.24 31.49
CA ARG A 315 28.14 -9.09 32.81
C ARG A 315 26.63 -9.08 32.65
N ILE A 316 25.93 -9.68 33.60
CA ILE A 316 24.47 -9.75 33.61
C ILE A 316 23.93 -8.75 34.64
N GLY A 317 23.01 -7.90 34.21
CA GLY A 317 22.45 -6.85 35.05
C GLY A 317 20.94 -6.69 34.91
N MET A 318 20.34 -6.06 35.91
CA MET A 318 18.95 -5.63 35.89
C MET A 318 18.85 -4.20 35.35
N TRP A 319 17.90 -3.98 34.44
CA TRP A 319 17.66 -2.71 33.77
C TRP A 319 16.23 -2.25 34.00
N GLN A 320 16.05 -0.95 34.19
CA GLN A 320 14.75 -0.33 34.33
C GLN A 320 14.78 1.04 33.64
N ASN A 321 13.83 1.29 32.75
CA ASN A 321 13.70 2.55 32.02
C ASN A 321 14.99 3.00 31.30
N GLY A 322 15.73 2.04 30.74
CA GLY A 322 16.96 2.29 29.99
C GLY A 322 18.21 2.49 30.86
N GLN A 323 18.08 2.36 32.18
CA GLN A 323 19.19 2.49 33.11
C GLN A 323 19.43 1.16 33.83
N ARG A 324 20.71 0.79 33.98
CA ARG A 324 21.10 -0.37 34.78
C ARG A 324 20.95 -0.04 36.26
N THR A 325 20.13 -0.81 36.98
CA THR A 325 19.91 -0.63 38.42
C THR A 325 20.92 -1.41 39.26
N LYS A 326 21.25 -2.65 38.87
CA LYS A 326 22.28 -3.47 39.53
C LYS A 326 22.89 -4.52 38.60
N TRP A 327 24.06 -5.03 38.99
CA TRP A 327 24.61 -6.27 38.45
C TRP A 327 24.09 -7.45 39.27
N LEU A 328 23.77 -8.56 38.62
CA LEU A 328 23.27 -9.76 39.30
C LEU A 328 24.42 -10.51 39.98
N LYS A 329 24.11 -11.09 41.15
CA LYS A 329 24.99 -12.02 41.87
C LYS A 329 24.71 -13.46 41.44
N ASP A 330 25.59 -14.40 41.80
CA ASP A 330 25.50 -15.82 41.39
C ASP A 330 24.15 -16.47 41.73
N GLU A 331 23.62 -16.24 42.92
CA GLU A 331 22.30 -16.76 43.34
C GLU A 331 21.15 -16.22 42.45
N GLU A 332 21.22 -14.95 42.07
CA GLU A 332 20.22 -14.31 41.21
C GLU A 332 20.36 -14.79 39.75
N MET A 333 21.59 -15.06 39.31
CA MET A 333 21.84 -15.64 37.98
C MET A 333 21.27 -17.06 37.90
N GLU A 334 21.49 -17.89 38.93
CA GLU A 334 20.94 -19.26 38.94
C GLU A 334 19.40 -19.25 38.99
N SER A 335 18.79 -18.34 39.76
CA SER A 335 17.34 -18.17 39.80
C SER A 335 16.73 -17.69 38.46
N ASN A 336 17.52 -17.10 37.56
CA ASN A 336 17.04 -16.56 36.28
C ASN A 336 17.71 -17.24 35.07
N LYS A 337 18.29 -18.42 35.28
CA LYS A 337 19.13 -19.14 34.32
C LYS A 337 18.46 -19.36 32.97
N GLU A 338 17.18 -19.71 32.95
CA GLU A 338 16.44 -19.93 31.71
C GLU A 338 16.32 -18.65 30.86
N GLN A 339 15.94 -17.53 31.49
CA GLN A 339 15.87 -16.24 30.79
C GLN A 339 17.26 -15.80 30.32
N ILE A 340 18.30 -16.02 31.12
CA ILE A 340 19.69 -15.71 30.76
C ILE A 340 20.13 -16.53 29.54
N ASN A 341 19.85 -17.84 29.53
CA ASN A 341 20.19 -18.72 28.40
C ASN A 341 19.54 -18.25 27.10
N GLN A 342 18.26 -17.86 27.16
CA GLN A 342 17.55 -17.30 26.00
C GLN A 342 18.14 -15.98 25.49
N LEU A 343 18.84 -15.21 26.33
CA LEU A 343 19.55 -13.99 25.92
C LEU A 343 20.97 -14.28 25.41
N LEU A 344 21.59 -15.39 25.82
CA LEU A 344 22.87 -15.85 25.30
C LEU A 344 22.75 -16.39 23.86
N GLU A 345 21.56 -16.84 23.47
CA GLU A 345 21.23 -17.29 22.10
C GLU A 345 21.09 -16.14 21.08
N LEU A 346 21.09 -14.88 21.52
CA LEU A 346 20.99 -13.67 20.69
C LEU A 346 22.36 -13.12 20.24
#